data_AF-A0A2R7S5M4-F1
#
_entry.id   AF-A0A2R7S5M4-F1
#
_cell.length_a   1.000
_cell.length_b   1.000
_cell.length_c   1.000
_cell.angle_alpha   90.00
_cell.angle_beta   90.00
_cell.angle_gamma   90.00
#
_symmetry.space_group_name_H-M   'P 1'
#
loop_
_entity.id
_entity.type
_entity.pdbx_description
1 polymer ?
#
loop_
_entity_poly.entity_id
_entity_poly.type
_entity_poly.pdbx_seq_one_letter_code
_entity_poly.pdbx_strand_id
1 'polypeptide(L)'
;MRTNIEIDDELMADAMAAGRFKTKREAVEAGLALVKRQAAYQEILKHAGKLPWGWAGDERLSGRPNWHRVDDEGRELPDADATAAGTAGKAHGRR
;
A
#
# COMPACT_ATOMS: atom_id res chain seq x y z
N MET A 1 -18.22 1.99 -28.52
CA MET A 1 -17.66 2.63 -29.73
C MET A 1 -17.00 1.54 -30.57
N ARG A 2 -17.15 1.55 -31.90
CA ARG A 2 -16.44 0.61 -32.78
C ARG A 2 -15.13 1.26 -33.20
N THR A 3 -14.02 0.61 -32.89
CA THR A 3 -12.67 1.11 -33.20
C THR A 3 -11.89 -0.03 -33.85
N ASN A 4 -11.16 0.28 -34.92
CA ASN A 4 -10.22 -0.67 -35.52
C ASN A 4 -8.84 -0.41 -34.89
N ILE A 5 -8.26 -1.45 -34.30
CA ILE A 5 -6.94 -1.41 -33.65
C ILE A 5 -6.17 -2.67 -34.05
N GLU A 6 -4.87 -2.54 -34.23
CA GLU A 6 -3.96 -3.67 -34.44
C GLU A 6 -3.55 -4.22 -33.06
N ILE A 7 -3.66 -5.53 -32.88
CA ILE A 7 -3.33 -6.23 -31.63
C ILE A 7 -2.47 -7.44 -32.02
N ASP A 8 -1.48 -7.74 -31.20
CA ASP A 8 -0.68 -8.96 -31.32
C ASP A 8 -1.57 -10.22 -31.19
N ASP A 9 -1.38 -11.16 -32.11
CA ASP A 9 -2.20 -12.38 -32.19
C ASP A 9 -1.92 -13.36 -31.04
N GLU A 10 -0.67 -13.45 -30.57
CA GLU A 10 -0.29 -14.28 -29.43
C GLU A 10 -0.93 -13.73 -28.15
N LEU A 11 -0.86 -12.41 -27.96
CA LEU A 11 -1.50 -11.74 -26.83
C LEU A 11 -3.02 -11.99 -26.79
N MET A 12 -3.68 -11.92 -27.95
CA MET A 12 -5.12 -12.18 -28.04
C MET A 12 -5.43 -13.65 -27.76
N ALA A 13 -4.61 -14.59 -28.25
CA ALA A 13 -4.77 -16.01 -27.99
C ALA A 13 -4.64 -16.32 -26.50
N ASP A 14 -3.63 -15.76 -25.84
CA ASP A 14 -3.41 -15.90 -24.39
C ASP A 14 -4.57 -15.33 -23.58
N ALA A 15 -5.06 -14.13 -23.95
CA ALA A 15 -6.22 -13.53 -23.28
C ALA A 15 -7.49 -14.38 -23.43
N MET A 16 -7.71 -14.96 -24.61
CA MET A 16 -8.83 -15.85 -24.88
C MET A 16 -8.69 -17.20 -24.18
N ALA A 17 -7.47 -17.70 -23.97
CA ALA A 17 -7.18 -18.95 -23.25
C ALA A 17 -7.28 -18.78 -21.72
N ALA A 18 -6.83 -17.64 -21.20
CA ALA A 18 -6.88 -17.32 -19.78
C ALA A 18 -8.31 -17.05 -19.27
N GLY A 19 -9.19 -16.54 -20.14
CA GLY A 19 -10.58 -16.24 -19.81
C GLY A 19 -11.58 -17.21 -20.41
N ARG A 20 -12.83 -17.16 -19.94
CA ARG A 20 -13.97 -17.82 -20.59
C ARG A 20 -14.67 -16.87 -21.56
N PHE A 21 -13.91 -16.25 -22.46
CA PHE A 21 -14.45 -15.27 -23.41
C PHE A 21 -14.98 -15.95 -24.67
N LYS A 22 -16.16 -15.53 -25.13
CA LYS A 22 -16.75 -16.07 -26.37
C LYS A 22 -16.30 -15.31 -27.60
N THR A 23 -15.91 -14.05 -27.44
CA THR A 23 -15.55 -13.15 -28.54
C THR A 23 -14.33 -12.31 -28.22
N LYS A 24 -13.57 -11.92 -29.25
CA LYS A 24 -12.41 -11.02 -29.09
C LYS A 24 -12.80 -9.68 -28.43
N ARG A 25 -13.99 -9.16 -28.71
CA ARG A 25 -14.51 -7.93 -28.08
C ARG A 25 -14.62 -8.08 -26.56
N GLU A 26 -15.15 -9.20 -26.10
CA GLU A 26 -15.36 -9.47 -24.68
C GLU A 26 -14.03 -9.56 -23.92
N ALA A 27 -13.03 -10.21 -24.51
CA ALA A 27 -11.67 -10.25 -23.96
C ALA A 27 -11.06 -8.85 -23.83
N VAL A 28 -11.22 -8.01 -24.87
CA VAL A 28 -10.73 -6.61 -24.85
C VAL A 28 -11.46 -5.76 -23.81
N GLU A 29 -12.78 -5.90 -23.69
CA GLU A 29 -13.56 -5.18 -22.68
C GLU A 29 -13.17 -5.58 -21.26
N ALA A 30 -12.96 -6.88 -21.02
CA ALA A 30 -12.48 -7.38 -19.73
C ALA A 30 -11.07 -6.85 -19.40
N GLY A 31 -10.17 -6.82 -20.38
CA GLY A 31 -8.83 -6.24 -20.22
C GLY A 31 -8.88 -4.75 -19.87
N LEU A 32 -9.70 -3.96 -20.56
CA LEU A 32 -9.87 -2.54 -20.27
C LEU A 32 -10.51 -2.29 -18.88
N ALA A 33 -11.46 -3.12 -18.49
CA ALA A 33 -12.05 -3.07 -17.15
C ALA A 33 -11.01 -3.36 -16.06
N LEU A 34 -10.09 -4.29 -16.31
CA LEU A 34 -9.00 -4.59 -15.39
C LEU A 34 -8.05 -3.40 -15.21
N VAL A 35 -7.65 -2.74 -16.31
CA VAL A 35 -6.80 -1.54 -16.26
C VAL A 35 -7.46 -0.42 -15.44
N LYS A 36 -8.76 -0.18 -15.64
CA LYS A 36 -9.53 0.78 -14.83
C LYS A 36 -9.48 0.43 -13.34
N ARG A 37 -9.67 -0.86 -13.00
CA ARG A 37 -9.64 -1.34 -11.62
C ARG A 37 -8.25 -1.16 -11.00
N GLN A 38 -7.19 -1.44 -11.76
CA GLN A 38 -5.82 -1.26 -11.30
C GLN A 38 -5.50 0.20 -11.01
N ALA A 39 -5.96 1.14 -11.86
CA ALA A 39 -5.81 2.57 -11.60
C ALA A 39 -6.49 2.98 -10.28
N ALA A 40 -7.69 2.49 -10.01
CA ALA A 40 -8.37 2.75 -8.74
C ALA A 40 -7.58 2.22 -7.53
N TYR A 41 -6.96 1.04 -7.65
CA TYR A 41 -6.10 0.52 -6.58
C TYR A 41 -4.84 1.34 -6.37
N GLN A 42 -4.23 1.85 -7.43
CA GLN A 42 -3.08 2.75 -7.31
C GLN A 42 -3.44 4.02 -6.55
N GLU A 43 -4.64 4.59 -6.77
CA GLU A 43 -5.11 5.74 -5.99
C GLU A 43 -5.27 5.40 -4.50
N ILE A 44 -5.80 4.22 -4.16
CA ILE A 44 -5.90 3.77 -2.77
C ILE A 44 -4.50 3.61 -2.14
N LEU A 45 -3.56 3.02 -2.88
CA LEU A 45 -2.18 2.82 -2.41
C LEU A 45 -1.45 4.14 -2.14
N LYS A 46 -1.78 5.24 -2.85
CA LYS A 46 -1.23 6.57 -2.54
C LYS A 46 -1.57 7.04 -1.12
N HIS A 47 -2.64 6.52 -0.52
CA HIS A 47 -3.06 6.83 0.84
C HIS A 47 -2.57 5.80 1.87
N ALA A 48 -1.90 4.72 1.43
CA ALA A 48 -1.27 3.78 2.33
C ALA A 48 -0.24 4.49 3.23
N GLY A 49 -0.33 4.28 4.55
CA GLY A 49 0.54 4.91 5.55
C GLY A 49 0.26 6.40 5.83
N LYS A 50 -0.65 7.05 5.09
CA LYS A 50 -1.02 8.47 5.31
C LYS A 50 -2.27 8.63 6.18
N LEU A 51 -3.12 7.61 6.21
CA LEU A 51 -4.32 7.61 7.01
C LEU A 51 -3.96 7.19 8.44
N PRO A 52 -4.20 8.05 9.45
CA PRO A 52 -4.11 7.61 10.84
C PRO A 52 -5.25 6.64 11.10
N TRP A 53 -4.91 5.38 11.38
CA TRP A 53 -5.87 4.35 11.77
C TRP A 53 -6.01 4.40 13.30
N GLY A 54 -7.22 4.70 13.78
CA GLY A 54 -7.53 4.85 15.20
C GLY A 54 -8.83 5.63 15.39
N TRP A 55 -9.37 5.60 16.61
CA TRP A 55 -10.57 6.37 16.96
C TRP A 55 -10.18 7.65 17.68
N ALA A 56 -10.89 8.75 17.41
CA ALA A 56 -10.70 9.99 18.16
C ALA A 56 -11.02 9.73 19.65
N GLY A 57 -10.04 9.97 20.53
CA GLY A 57 -10.15 9.74 21.97
C GLY A 57 -9.68 8.37 22.47
N ASP A 58 -9.20 7.49 21.58
CA ASP A 58 -8.56 6.22 21.97
C ASP A 58 -7.06 6.44 22.24
N GLU A 59 -6.82 7.08 23.38
CA GLU A 59 -5.50 7.38 23.91
C GLU A 59 -5.14 6.34 24.97
N ARG A 60 -3.88 5.92 24.98
CA ARG A 60 -3.35 5.09 26.07
C ARG A 60 -3.46 5.84 27.38
N LEU A 61 -3.36 5.12 28.50
CA LEU A 61 -3.30 5.71 29.84
C LEU A 61 -2.19 6.78 30.00
N SER A 62 -1.20 6.78 29.10
CA SER A 62 -0.14 7.78 29.01
C SER A 62 -0.49 9.04 28.20
N GLY A 63 -1.73 9.19 27.71
CA GLY A 63 -2.17 10.30 26.84
C GLY A 63 -1.58 10.25 25.43
N ARG A 64 -1.00 9.11 25.03
CA ARG A 64 -0.41 8.92 23.70
C ARG A 64 -1.39 8.18 22.80
N PRO A 65 -1.43 8.51 21.49
CA PRO A 65 -2.28 7.78 20.56
C PRO A 65 -1.92 6.29 20.53
N ASN A 66 -2.92 5.44 20.37
CA ASN A 66 -2.78 4.01 20.60
C ASN A 66 -2.11 3.22 19.45
N TRP A 67 -1.78 3.83 18.31
CA TRP A 67 -1.17 3.14 17.16
C TRP A 67 0.34 2.86 17.31
N HIS A 68 0.78 1.67 16.87
CA HIS A 68 2.20 1.25 16.84
C HIS A 68 2.74 1.25 15.41
N ARG A 69 4.02 1.61 15.24
CA ARG A 69 4.75 1.35 13.99
C ARG A 69 5.34 -0.05 14.08
N VAL A 70 4.99 -0.94 13.15
CA VAL A 70 5.56 -2.28 13.04
C VAL A 70 6.51 -2.35 11.85
N ASP A 71 7.59 -3.13 11.97
CA ASP A 71 8.46 -3.45 10.83
C ASP A 71 7.84 -4.55 9.93
N ASP A 72 8.48 -4.86 8.81
CA ASP A 72 8.03 -5.89 7.86
C ASP A 72 8.02 -7.31 8.47
N GLU A 73 8.69 -7.51 9.61
CA GLU A 73 8.72 -8.76 10.37
C GLU A 73 7.68 -8.78 11.51
N GLY A 74 6.84 -7.74 11.62
CA GLY A 74 5.80 -7.62 12.62
C GLY A 74 6.29 -7.29 14.03
N ARG A 75 7.56 -6.89 14.19
CA ARG A 75 8.08 -6.40 15.47
C ARG A 75 7.70 -4.94 15.66
N GLU A 76 7.30 -4.62 16.89
CA GLU A 76 7.06 -3.24 17.30
C GLU A 76 8.37 -2.45 17.25
N LEU A 77 8.39 -1.42 16.42
CA LEU A 77 9.49 -0.46 16.40
C LEU A 77 9.37 0.42 17.65
N PRO A 78 10.49 0.72 18.33
CA PRO A 78 10.46 1.65 19.44
C PRO A 78 9.93 3.00 18.95
N ASP A 79 9.16 3.65 19.81
CA ASP A 79 8.64 4.98 19.54
C ASP A 79 9.79 5.92 19.14
N ALA A 80 9.59 6.69 18.07
CA ALA A 80 10.63 7.51 17.44
C ALA A 80 11.31 8.51 18.42
N ASP A 81 10.68 8.80 19.56
CA ASP A 81 11.18 9.72 20.58
C ASP A 81 12.09 9.06 21.64
N ALA A 82 12.12 7.73 21.73
CA ALA A 82 12.93 7.02 22.74
C ALA A 82 14.45 7.18 22.49
N THR A 83 14.85 7.49 21.26
CA THR A 83 16.28 7.61 20.88
C THR A 83 16.89 8.97 21.22
N ALA A 84 16.11 9.95 21.70
CA ALA A 84 16.62 11.28 22.07
C ALA A 84 17.07 11.43 23.54
N ALA A 85 16.85 10.43 24.39
CA ALA A 85 17.09 10.53 25.85
C ALA A 85 18.33 9.77 26.36
N GLY A 86 19.35 9.54 25.52
CA GLY A 86 20.44 8.62 25.85
C GLY A 86 21.83 9.01 25.35
N THR A 87 22.28 10.25 25.50
CA THR A 87 23.72 10.60 25.44
C THR A 87 24.02 11.93 26.15
N ALA A 88 23.84 11.96 27.47
CA ALA A 88 24.38 13.02 28.34
C ALA A 88 24.83 12.44 29.68
N GLY A 89 25.68 11.40 29.63
CA GLY A 89 26.33 10.82 30.79
C GLY A 89 27.58 11.61 31.18
N LYS A 90 27.46 12.40 32.26
CA LYS A 90 28.51 13.09 33.02
C LYS A 90 29.92 12.48 32.93
N ALA A 91 30.88 13.21 32.37
CA ALA A 91 32.29 13.02 32.68
C ALA A 91 32.62 13.76 33.99
N HIS A 92 32.72 12.97 35.06
CA HIS A 92 33.06 13.39 36.41
C HIS A 92 34.50 13.93 36.46
N GLY A 93 34.69 15.09 37.07
CA GLY A 93 36.01 15.51 37.51
C GLY A 93 36.58 14.53 38.53
N ARG A 94 37.89 14.30 38.44
CA ARG A 94 38.72 13.99 39.60
C ARG A 94 40.10 14.57 39.35
N ARG A 95 40.53 15.35 40.34
CA ARG A 95 41.91 15.74 40.59
C ARG A 95 42.78 14.51 40.81
#